data_AF-A0A8S3FW57-F1
#
_entry.id   AF-A0A8S3FW57-F1
#
_cell.length_a   1.000
_cell.length_b   1.000
_cell.length_c   1.000
_cell.angle_alpha   90.00
_cell.angle_beta   90.00
_cell.angle_gamma   90.00
#
_symmetry.space_group_name_H-M   'P 1'
#
loop_
_entity.id
_entity.type
_entity.pdbx_description
1 polymer ?
#
loop_
_entity_poly.entity_id
_entity_poly.type
_entity_poly.pdbx_seq_one_letter_code
_entity_poly.pdbx_strand_id
1 'polypeptide(L)'
;VADQYLTHTPPIQAYQFVMLLLVIGFSMIRSLKVLAPFSLAANLMTIGGLFIIIQYIVQDHKPLNTLPLITSASEWPVFFASAMYVFEGIALVCIE
;
A
#
# COMPACT_ATOMS: atom_id res chain seq x y z
N VAL A 1 14.25 24.64 8.67
CA VAL A 1 13.12 25.43 9.24
C VAL A 1 11.96 24.53 9.69
N ALA A 2 11.68 23.40 9.03
CA ALA A 2 10.68 22.42 9.49
C ALA A 2 11.08 21.62 10.76
N ASP A 3 12.38 21.45 11.03
CA ASP A 3 12.85 20.69 12.19
C ASP A 3 12.58 21.35 13.56
N GLN A 4 12.29 22.66 13.60
CA GLN A 4 11.96 23.36 14.85
C GLN A 4 10.50 23.19 15.30
N TYR A 5 9.62 22.70 14.42
CA TYR A 5 8.24 22.37 14.77
C TYR A 5 8.07 20.92 15.26
N LEU A 6 9.11 20.08 15.10
CA LEU A 6 9.13 18.67 15.49
C LEU A 6 9.54 18.43 16.96
N THR A 7 9.82 19.48 17.73
CA THR A 7 10.27 19.33 19.12
C THR A 7 9.13 19.01 20.10
N HIS A 8 7.88 19.27 19.72
CA HIS A 8 6.69 19.05 20.56
C HIS A 8 5.76 17.93 20.07
N THR A 9 6.11 17.26 18.97
CA THR A 9 5.41 16.08 18.44
C THR A 9 6.28 14.84 18.64
N PRO A 10 5.71 13.67 18.98
CA PRO A 10 6.51 12.46 19.09
C PRO A 10 7.21 12.21 17.74
N PRO A 11 8.44 11.68 17.73
CA PRO A 11 9.23 11.53 16.51
C PRO A 11 8.44 10.69 15.49
N ILE A 12 8.56 10.99 14.19
CA ILE A 12 7.87 10.24 13.12
C ILE A 12 8.12 8.72 13.24
N GLN A 13 9.29 8.35 13.74
CA GLN A 13 9.69 6.98 14.06
C GLN A 13 8.77 6.33 15.11
N ALA A 14 8.30 7.07 16.11
CA ALA A 14 7.35 6.56 17.10
C ALA A 14 5.99 6.23 16.47
N TYR A 15 5.50 7.05 15.53
CA TYR A 15 4.27 6.74 14.79
C TYR A 15 4.43 5.47 13.94
N GLN A 16 5.58 5.30 13.26
CA GLN A 16 5.90 4.09 12.50
C GLN A 16 5.93 2.85 13.41
N PHE A 17 6.51 2.96 14.60
CA PHE A 17 6.62 1.86 15.55
C PHE A 17 5.26 1.45 16.14
N VAL A 18 4.41 2.41 16.47
CA VAL A 18 3.04 2.14 16.96
C VAL A 18 2.20 1.47 15.88
N MET A 19 2.27 1.93 14.63
CA MET A 19 1.60 1.28 13.51
C MET A 19 2.09 -0.16 13.30
N LEU A 20 3.41 -0.38 13.33
CA LEU A 20 4.00 -1.72 13.23
C LEU A 20 3.44 -2.65 14.32
N LEU A 21 3.37 -2.18 15.56
CA LEU A 21 2.89 -2.97 16.70
C LEU A 21 1.40 -3.31 16.58
N LEU A 22 0.58 -2.38 16.06
CA LEU A 22 -0.83 -2.64 15.76
C LEU A 22 -1.01 -3.69 14.66
N VAL A 23 -0.23 -3.60 13.58
CA VAL A 23 -0.28 -4.57 12.47
C VAL A 23 0.13 -5.96 12.95
N ILE A 24 1.19 -6.06 13.77
CA ILE A 24 1.59 -7.33 14.38
C ILE A 24 0.46 -7.88 15.27
N GLY A 25 -0.14 -7.04 16.12
CA GLY A 25 -1.27 -7.44 16.96
C GLY A 25 -2.46 -7.96 16.17
N PHE A 26 -2.79 -7.32 15.04
CA PHE A 26 -3.84 -7.78 14.13
C PHE A 26 -3.48 -9.12 13.45
N SER A 27 -2.22 -9.29 13.03
CA SER A 27 -1.75 -10.56 12.44
C SER A 27 -1.72 -11.74 13.42
N MET A 28 -1.72 -11.47 14.73
CA MET A 28 -1.77 -12.53 15.76
C MET A 28 -3.18 -13.08 16.01
N ILE A 29 -4.22 -12.52 15.38
CA ILE A 29 -5.59 -13.01 15.49
C ILE A 29 -5.72 -14.35 14.74
N ARG A 30 -5.65 -15.46 15.48
CA ARG A 30 -5.80 -16.84 14.96
C ARG A 30 -7.24 -17.26 14.64
N SER A 31 -8.23 -16.37 14.79
CA SER A 31 -9.63 -16.72 14.54
C SER A 31 -9.96 -16.66 13.05
N LEU A 32 -9.69 -17.77 12.35
CA LEU A 32 -10.00 -17.96 10.93
C LEU A 32 -11.49 -17.73 10.59
N LYS A 33 -12.41 -17.99 11.53
CA LYS A 33 -13.85 -17.79 11.31
C LYS A 33 -14.25 -16.32 11.14
N VAL A 34 -13.56 -15.40 11.81
CA VAL A 34 -13.81 -13.96 11.66
C VAL A 34 -13.07 -13.41 10.45
N LEU A 35 -11.88 -13.95 10.17
CA LEU A 35 -11.05 -13.51 9.05
C LEU A 35 -11.58 -13.94 7.69
N ALA A 36 -12.23 -15.11 7.59
CA ALA A 36 -12.76 -15.63 6.32
C ALA A 36 -13.77 -14.70 5.61
N PRO A 37 -14.86 -14.23 6.25
CA PRO A 37 -15.80 -13.32 5.59
C PRO A 37 -15.18 -11.93 5.31
N PHE A 38 -14.27 -11.47 6.17
CA PHE A 38 -13.56 -10.20 5.98
C PHE A 38 -12.58 -10.27 4.79
N SER A 39 -11.84 -11.37 4.66
CA SER A 39 -10.95 -11.65 3.54
C SER A 39 -11.71 -11.72 2.22
N LEU A 40 -12.88 -12.37 2.20
CA LEU A 40 -13.74 -12.40 1.02
C LEU A 40 -14.17 -10.99 0.59
N ALA A 41 -14.61 -10.15 1.54
CA ALA A 41 -14.97 -8.77 1.24
C ALA A 41 -13.76 -7.94 0.73
N ALA A 42 -12.59 -8.09 1.35
CA ALA A 42 -11.36 -7.42 0.93
C ALA A 42 -10.91 -7.84 -0.47
N ASN A 43 -11.00 -9.13 -0.80
CA ASN A 43 -10.67 -9.66 -2.12
C ASN A 43 -11.66 -9.15 -3.18
N LEU A 44 -12.95 -9.04 -2.87
CA LEU A 44 -13.93 -8.43 -3.77
C LEU A 44 -13.66 -6.95 -4.00
N MET A 45 -13.30 -6.19 -2.96
CA MET A 45 -12.88 -4.79 -3.10
C MET A 45 -11.62 -4.66 -3.96
N THR A 46 -10.67 -5.59 -3.81
CA THR A 46 -9.44 -5.62 -4.62
C THR A 46 -9.75 -5.86 -6.09
N ILE A 47 -10.60 -6.84 -6.41
CA ILE A 47 -11.06 -7.11 -7.78
C ILE A 47 -11.82 -5.90 -8.34
N GLY A 48 -12.69 -5.28 -7.53
CA GLY A 48 -13.42 -4.08 -7.92
C GLY A 48 -12.50 -2.88 -8.20
N GLY A 49 -11.50 -2.65 -7.35
CA GLY A 49 -10.49 -1.61 -7.54
C GLY A 49 -9.66 -1.84 -8.80
N LEU A 50 -9.25 -3.09 -9.05
CA LEU A 50 -8.55 -3.46 -10.27
C LEU A 50 -9.41 -3.21 -11.52
N PHE A 51 -10.69 -3.58 -11.46
CA PHE A 51 -11.63 -3.33 -12.55
C PHE A 51 -11.76 -1.83 -12.85
N ILE A 52 -11.90 -1.00 -11.81
CA ILE A 52 -11.95 0.46 -11.95
C ILE A 52 -10.67 1.00 -12.60
N ILE A 53 -9.49 0.57 -12.14
CA ILE A 53 -8.20 1.00 -12.70
C ILE A 53 -8.11 0.65 -14.19
N ILE A 54 -8.46 -0.59 -14.55
CA ILE A 54 -8.45 -1.04 -15.95
C ILE A 54 -9.45 -0.23 -16.78
N GLN A 55 -10.65 0.04 -16.27
CA GLN A 55 -11.64 0.88 -16.96
C GLN A 55 -11.09 2.29 -17.23
N TYR A 56 -10.43 2.92 -16.25
CA TYR A 56 -9.81 4.24 -16.45
C TYR A 56 -8.69 4.21 -17.49
N ILE A 57 -7.83 3.19 -17.49
CA ILE A 57 -6.74 3.06 -18.46
C ILE A 57 -7.27 2.90 -19.89
N VAL A 58 -8.36 2.13 -20.07
CA VAL A 58 -8.95 1.84 -21.38
C VAL A 58 -9.82 2.99 -21.90
N GLN A 59 -10.39 3.82 -21.02
CA GLN A 59 -11.27 4.93 -21.42
C GLN A 59 -10.54 6.28 -21.52
N ASP A 60 -9.53 6.53 -20.68
CA ASP A 60 -8.86 7.84 -20.57
C ASP A 60 -7.48 7.80 -21.25
N HIS A 61 -7.46 7.97 -22.57
CA HIS A 61 -6.22 8.04 -23.36
C HIS A 61 -5.71 9.48 -23.47
N LYS A 62 -4.91 9.94 -22.50
CA LYS A 62 -3.97 11.04 -22.78
C LYS A 62 -2.81 10.48 -23.62
N PRO A 63 -2.37 11.18 -24.69
CA PRO A 63 -1.26 10.70 -25.50
C PRO A 63 -0.02 10.51 -24.61
N LEU A 64 0.55 9.30 -24.62
CA LEU A 64 1.69 8.88 -23.79
C LEU A 64 2.86 9.87 -23.83
N ASN A 65 2.98 10.60 -24.95
CA ASN A 65 3.99 11.60 -25.25
C ASN A 65 3.89 12.86 -24.35
N THR A 66 2.78 13.04 -23.63
CA THR A 66 2.55 14.20 -22.75
C THR A 66 2.83 13.92 -21.27
N LEU A 67 3.10 12.65 -20.92
CA LEU A 67 3.39 12.25 -19.55
C LEU A 67 4.91 12.15 -19.34
N PRO A 68 5.44 12.58 -18.18
CA PRO A 68 6.82 12.32 -17.84
C PRO A 68 7.01 10.81 -17.60
N LEU A 69 7.61 10.10 -18.57
CA LEU A 69 7.86 8.65 -18.47
C LEU A 69 8.86 8.30 -17.36
N ILE A 70 9.72 9.23 -16.97
CA ILE A 70 10.78 9.02 -16.00
C ILE A 70 10.75 10.15 -14.98
N THR A 71 10.66 9.76 -13.71
CA THR A 71 10.81 10.68 -12.57
C THR A 71 12.29 10.79 -12.17
N SER A 72 12.60 11.78 -11.33
CA SER A 72 13.94 11.95 -10.76
C SER A 72 14.44 10.67 -10.11
N ALA A 73 15.74 10.36 -10.26
CA ALA A 73 16.36 9.17 -9.67
C ALA A 73 16.20 9.09 -8.14
N SER A 74 15.93 10.22 -7.47
CA SER A 74 15.65 10.28 -6.03
C SER A 74 14.35 9.60 -5.62
N GLU A 75 13.36 9.51 -6.53
CA GLU A 75 12.02 8.96 -6.24
C GLU A 75 11.94 7.45 -6.51
N TRP A 76 12.92 6.90 -7.23
CA TRP A 76 12.94 5.50 -7.60
C TRP A 76 12.92 4.57 -6.37
N PRO A 77 13.72 4.79 -5.31
CA PRO A 77 13.70 3.92 -4.14
C PRO A 77 12.33 3.84 -3.47
N VAL A 78 11.57 4.94 -3.43
CA VAL A 78 10.24 5.01 -2.81
C VAL A 78 9.21 4.25 -3.66
N PHE A 79 9.29 4.40 -4.98
CA PHE A 79 8.46 3.64 -5.92
C PHE A 79 8.73 2.13 -5.80
N PHE A 80 10.00 1.71 -5.84
CA PHE A 80 10.38 0.32 -5.71
C PHE A 80 10.02 -0.28 -4.34
N ALA A 81 10.21 0.46 -3.25
CA ALA A 81 9.79 0.02 -1.92
C ALA A 81 8.29 -0.27 -1.86
N SER A 82 7.47 0.61 -2.46
CA SER A 82 6.01 0.44 -2.51
C SER A 82 5.61 -0.74 -3.39
N ALA A 83 6.21 -0.88 -4.58
CA ALA A 83 5.93 -1.98 -5.49
C ALA A 83 6.33 -3.35 -4.89
N MET A 84 7.54 -3.46 -4.33
CA MET A 84 8.02 -4.69 -3.70
C MET A 84 7.19 -5.08 -2.48
N TYR A 85 6.78 -4.11 -1.65
CA TYR A 85 5.90 -4.36 -0.51
C TYR A 85 4.56 -4.98 -0.93
N VAL A 86 3.96 -4.51 -2.02
CA VAL A 86 2.71 -5.08 -2.56
C VAL A 86 2.93 -6.50 -3.09
N PHE A 87 4.06 -6.78 -3.75
CA PHE A 87 4.35 -8.12 -4.26
C PHE A 87 4.54 -9.17 -3.17
N GLU A 88 5.26 -8.83 -2.09
CA GLU A 88 5.40 -9.70 -0.91
C GLU A 88 4.03 -10.03 -0.28
N GLY A 89 3.15 -9.02 -0.15
CA GLY A 89 1.82 -9.22 0.42
C GLY A 89 0.92 -10.17 -0.39
N ILE A 90 1.03 -10.17 -1.72
CA ILE A 90 0.27 -11.07 -2.60
C ILE A 90 0.88 -12.48 -2.61
N ALA A 91 2.20 -12.61 -2.57
CA ALA A 91 2.89 -13.90 -2.53
C ALA A 91 2.48 -14.73 -1.31
N LEU A 92 2.28 -14.09 -0.16
CA LEU A 92 1.79 -14.75 1.06
C LEU A 92 0.35 -15.28 0.93
N VAL A 93 -0.48 -14.70 0.06
CA VAL A 93 -1.88 -15.13 -0.16
C VAL A 93 -1.97 -16.26 -1.19
N CYS A 94 -1.10 -16.30 -2.20
CA CYS A 94 -1.13 -17.32 -3.24
C CYS A 94 -0.34 -18.61 -2.91
N ILE A 95 0.43 -18.62 -1.83
CA ILE A 95 1.23 -19.79 -1.39
C ILE A 95 0.48 -20.70 -0.41
N GLU A 96 -0.69 -20.29 0.12
CA GLU A 96 -1.62 -21.17 0.84
C GLU A 96 -2.64 -21.85 -0.08
#